data_AF-A0A2D4ZFS7-F1
#
_entry.id   AF-A0A2D4ZFS7-F1
#
_cell.length_a   1.000
_cell.length_b   1.000
_cell.length_c   1.000
_cell.angle_alpha   90.00
_cell.angle_beta   90.00
_cell.angle_gamma   90.00
#
_symmetry.space_group_name_H-M   'P 1'
#
loop_
_entity.id
_entity.type
_entity.pdbx_description
1 polymer ?
#
loop_
_entity_poly.entity_id
_entity_poly.type
_entity_poly.pdbx_seq_one_letter_code
_entity_poly.pdbx_strand_id
1 'polypeptide(L)' 'MFNNTYIQQSLTTEQFAKSVHGKPNTIRTRLCKTGSYYGIKPIKLPSGRLLWPADAVQALLAGKGV' A
#
# COMPACT_ATOMS: atom_id res chain seq x y z
N MET A 1 -19.56 18.95 -15.60
CA MET A 1 -18.51 18.97 -14.56
C MET A 1 -18.06 17.54 -14.35
N PHE A 2 -16.85 17.19 -14.78
CA PHE A 2 -16.33 15.84 -14.56
C PHE A 2 -16.01 15.72 -13.08
N ASN A 3 -16.87 15.00 -12.36
CA ASN A 3 -16.59 14.61 -10.99
C ASN A 3 -15.34 13.75 -11.06
N ASN A 4 -14.21 14.33 -10.65
CA ASN A 4 -12.95 13.65 -10.47
C ASN A 4 -13.13 12.68 -9.30
N THR A 5 -13.77 11.55 -9.57
CA THR A 5 -13.99 10.48 -8.62
C THR A 5 -12.60 10.02 -8.20
N TYR A 6 -12.25 10.41 -6.98
CA TYR A 6 -10.98 10.20 -6.31
C TYR A 6 -10.33 8.89 -6.74
N ILE A 7 -9.27 8.99 -7.56
CA ILE A 7 -8.26 7.94 -7.61
C ILE A 7 -7.74 7.90 -6.18
N GLN A 8 -8.28 7.00 -5.35
CA GLN A 8 -7.69 6.66 -4.07
C GLN A 8 -6.22 6.37 -4.38
N GLN A 9 -5.33 7.29 -4.01
CA GLN A 9 -3.97 7.32 -4.55
C GLN A 9 -3.31 5.97 -4.26
N SER A 10 -3.25 5.10 -5.26
CA SER A 10 -2.73 3.77 -5.06
C SER A 10 -1.23 3.84 -5.23
N LEU A 11 -0.50 3.71 -4.13
CA LEU A 11 0.96 3.74 -4.09
C LEU A 11 1.54 2.45 -4.65
N THR A 12 2.65 2.55 -5.37
CA THR A 12 3.44 1.37 -5.72
C THR A 12 4.17 0.85 -4.47
N THR A 13 4.63 -0.39 -4.50
CA THR A 13 5.44 -0.95 -3.39
C THR A 13 6.67 -0.11 -3.08
N GLU A 14 7.26 0.57 -4.06
CA GLU A 14 8.41 1.46 -3.85
C GLU A 14 8.01 2.75 -3.13
N GLN A 15 6.91 3.38 -3.53
CA GLN A 15 6.42 4.56 -2.84
C GLN A 15 5.96 4.23 -1.42
N PHE A 16 5.24 3.12 -1.25
CA PHE A 16 4.89 2.61 0.07
C PHE A 16 6.12 2.38 0.95
N ALA A 17 7.15 1.72 0.42
CA ALA A 17 8.41 1.49 1.11
C ALA A 17 9.07 2.79 1.56
N LYS A 18 9.11 3.80 0.67
CA LYS A 18 9.65 5.11 0.99
C LYS A 18 8.85 5.79 2.12
N SER A 19 7.52 5.72 2.06
CA SER A 19 6.64 6.31 3.07
C SER A 19 6.81 5.69 4.46
N VAL A 20 6.99 4.36 4.55
CA VAL A 20 7.23 3.67 5.83
C VAL A 20 8.71 3.57 6.20
N HIS A 21 9.59 4.25 5.46
CA HIS A 21 11.06 4.17 5.61
C HIS A 21 11.60 2.73 5.59
N GLY A 22 10.92 1.84 4.87
CA GLY A 22 11.22 0.42 4.76
C GLY A 22 11.90 0.07 3.43
N LYS A 23 12.40 -1.17 3.34
CA LYS A 23 12.88 -1.73 2.08
C LYS A 23 11.73 -2.42 1.34
N PRO A 24 11.57 -2.19 0.01
CA PRO A 24 10.51 -2.83 -0.77
C PRO A 24 10.65 -4.37 -0.75
N ASN A 25 11.87 -4.89 -0.63
CA ASN A 25 12.13 -6.31 -0.53
C ASN A 25 11.56 -6.92 0.77
N THR A 26 11.74 -6.23 1.90
CA THR A 26 11.17 -6.65 3.19
C THR A 26 9.65 -6.67 3.16
N ILE A 27 9.03 -5.67 2.51
CA ILE A 27 7.58 -5.59 2.35
C ILE A 27 7.07 -6.79 1.56
N ARG A 28 7.71 -7.14 0.44
CA ARG A 28 7.37 -8.32 -0.35
C ARG A 28 7.53 -9.61 0.46
N THR A 29 8.65 -9.78 1.17
CA THR A 29 8.87 -10.96 2.02
C THR A 29 7.81 -11.09 3.11
N ARG A 30 7.48 -9.99 3.79
CA ARG A 30 6.45 -10.00 4.84
C ARG A 30 5.06 -10.25 4.26
N LEU A 31 4.74 -9.66 3.12
CA LEU A 31 3.49 -9.93 2.39
C LEU A 31 3.37 -11.42 2.03
N CYS A 32 4.43 -12.04 1.51
CA CYS A 32 4.40 -13.48 1.19
C CYS A 32 4.26 -14.35 2.44
N LYS A 33 4.89 -13.98 3.56
CA LYS A 33 4.83 -14.75 4.82
C LYS A 33 3.53 -14.57 5.60
N THR A 34 2.97 -13.37 5.62
CA THR A 34 1.85 -12.98 6.49
C THR A 34 0.55 -12.73 5.70
N GLY A 35 0.62 -12.61 4.37
CA GLY A 35 -0.52 -12.27 3.51
C GLY A 35 -0.99 -10.81 3.59
N SER A 36 -0.45 -10.04 4.53
CA SER A 36 -0.73 -8.62 4.73
C SER A 36 0.50 -7.91 5.30
N TYR A 37 0.55 -6.59 5.17
CA TYR A 37 1.59 -5.78 5.79
C TYR A 37 0.95 -4.76 6.74
N TYR A 38 1.06 -5.02 8.05
CA TYR A 38 0.39 -4.24 9.11
C TYR A 38 -1.11 -4.05 8.86
N GLY A 39 -1.80 -5.13 8.45
CA GLY A 39 -3.24 -5.10 8.14
C GLY A 39 -3.59 -4.53 6.76
N ILE A 40 -2.64 -3.93 6.04
CA ILE A 40 -2.86 -3.42 4.68
C ILE A 40 -2.76 -4.58 3.68
N LYS A 41 -3.81 -4.71 2.85
CA LYS A 41 -3.88 -5.68 1.75
C LYS A 41 -3.62 -4.98 0.42
N PRO A 42 -2.60 -5.40 -0.36
CA PRO A 42 -2.36 -4.83 -1.67
C PRO A 42 -3.39 -5.35 -2.68
N ILE A 43 -3.73 -4.49 -3.63
CA ILE A 43 -4.57 -4.82 -4.78
C ILE A 43 -3.65 -5.32 -5.87
N LYS A 44 -3.88 -6.55 -6.33
CA LYS A 44 -3.13 -7.14 -7.44
C LYS A 44 -3.75 -6.66 -8.76
N LEU A 45 -2.97 -5.98 -9.58
CA LEU A 45 -3.41 -5.58 -10.92
C LEU A 45 -3.26 -6.74 -11.91
N PRO A 46 -4.05 -6.74 -13.00
CA PRO A 46 -3.85 -7.66 -14.12
C PRO A 46 -2.47 -7.51 -14.77
N SER A 47 -1.81 -6.36 -14.59
CA SER A 47 -0.43 -6.12 -15.02
C SER A 47 0.64 -6.76 -14.12
N GLY A 48 0.25 -7.50 -13.08
CA GLY A 48 1.17 -8.17 -12.15
C GLY A 48 1.77 -7.26 -11.08
N ARG A 49 1.48 -5.96 -11.11
CA ARG A 49 1.91 -4.99 -10.08
C ARG A 49 1.00 -5.05 -8.84
N LEU A 50 1.61 -4.77 -7.69
CA LEU A 50 0.90 -4.60 -6.42
C LEU A 50 0.68 -3.11 -6.17
N LEU A 51 -0.57 -2.75 -5.94
CA LEU A 51 -0.98 -1.41 -5.58
C LEU A 51 -1.42 -1.36 -4.11
N TRP A 52 -0.89 -0.38 -3.39
CA TRP A 52 -1.16 -0.14 -1.97
C TRP A 52 -2.10 1.05 -1.84
N PRO A 53 -3.26 0.93 -1.19
CA PRO A 53 -4.17 2.07 -1.03
C PRO A 53 -3.53 3.14 -0.12
N ALA A 54 -3.32 4.36 -0.61
CA ALA A 54 -2.70 5.44 0.19
C ALA A 54 -3.46 5.73 1.47
N ASP A 55 -4.79 5.59 1.48
CA ASP A 55 -5.60 5.82 2.67
C ASP A 55 -5.16 4.91 3.84
N ALA A 56 -4.97 3.62 3.56
CA ALA A 56 -4.51 2.66 4.55
C ALA A 56 -3.04 2.92 4.97
N VAL A 57 -2.20 3.38 4.04
CA VAL A 57 -0.81 3.77 4.34
C VAL A 57 -0.78 4.99 5.24
N GLN A 58 -1.62 5.98 4.96
CA GLN A 58 -1.75 7.20 5.76
C GLN A 58 -2.33 6.88 7.13
N ALA A 59 -3.31 5.98 7.24
CA ALA A 59 -3.83 5.50 8.52
C ALA A 59 -2.73 4.82 9.36
N LEU A 60 -1.91 3.96 8.74
CA LEU A 60 -0.76 3.32 9.37
C LEU A 60 0.27 4.36 9.87
N LEU A 61 0.61 5.36 9.05
CA LEU A 61 1.55 6.42 9.41
C LEU A 61 0.99 7.35 10.49
N ALA A 62 -0.32 7.57 10.49
CA ALA A 62 -1.02 8.35 11.52
C ALA A 62 -1.09 7.63 12.87
N GLY A 63 -0.54 6.42 13.00
CA GLY A 63 -0.56 5.66 14.25
C GLY A 63 -1.94 5.13 14.63
N LYS A 64 -2.93 5.23 13.74
CA LYS A 64 -4.21 4.53 13.89
C LYS A 64 -3.96 3.09 13.47
N GLY A 65 -3.51 2.28 14.43
CA GLY A 65 -3.53 0.83 14.29
C GLY A 65 -4.94 0.42 13.88
N VAL A 66 -5.03 -0.24 12.72
CA VAL A 66 -6.26 -0.88 12.22
C VAL A 66 -6.72 -2.00 13.13
#